data_AF-A0A7N2KQW8-F1
#
_entry.id   AF-A0A7N2KQW8-F1
#
_cell.length_a   1.000
_cell.length_b   1.000
_cell.length_c   1.000
_cell.angle_alpha   90.00
_cell.angle_beta   90.00
_cell.angle_gamma   90.00
#
_symmetry.space_group_name_H-M   'P 1'
#
loop_
_entity.id
_entity.type
_entity.pdbx_description
1 polymer ?
#
loop_
_entity_poly.entity_id
_entity_poly.type
_entity_poly.pdbx_seq_one_letter_code
_entity_poly.pdbx_strand_id
1 'polypeptide(L)'
;MELSMKSINYRVIDYILVARCKICSFENASKNLRLFKADLLDYSSIRSAVEGCIGVFHVSSPAVPSTTVTNPEVELIETAVKGTLNVLKACVEAKVKRVVFVSSIATLLMNPSWPKGQVMDETSWSDKEYFRTTKIA
;
A
#
# COMPACT_ATOMS: atom_id res chain seq x y z
N MET A 1 0.62 11.53 8.15
CA MET A 1 1.72 10.90 8.91
C MET A 1 3.03 11.47 8.39
N GLU A 2 3.83 12.08 9.25
CA GLU A 2 5.13 12.66 8.88
C GLU A 2 6.24 11.83 9.52
N LEU A 3 7.21 11.37 8.73
CA LEU A 3 8.35 10.58 9.20
C LEU A 3 9.58 11.47 9.25
N SER A 4 10.23 11.57 10.41
CA SER A 4 11.47 12.35 10.58
C SER A 4 12.70 11.47 10.39
N MET A 5 13.68 11.94 9.60
CA MET A 5 14.94 11.21 9.32
C MET A 5 16.00 11.34 10.41
N LYS A 6 15.63 11.81 11.61
CA LYS A 6 16.58 12.16 12.68
C LYS A 6 17.18 10.97 13.44
N SER A 7 16.55 9.79 13.44
CA SER A 7 17.05 8.66 14.27
C SER A 7 16.66 7.24 13.81
N ILE A 8 16.09 7.05 12.62
CA ILE A 8 15.61 5.75 12.14
C ILE A 8 16.10 5.49 10.72
N ASN A 9 16.55 4.26 10.43
CA ASN A 9 16.89 3.81 9.08
C ASN A 9 15.61 3.41 8.33
N TYR A 10 15.39 4.01 7.17
CA TYR A 10 14.28 3.75 6.26
C TYR A 10 14.74 2.90 5.08
N ARG A 11 14.04 1.79 4.84
CA ARG A 11 14.10 1.05 3.58
C ARG A 11 12.89 1.39 2.77
N VAL A 12 13.14 1.74 1.53
CA VAL A 12 12.18 2.38 0.67
C VAL A 12 12.12 1.53 -0.59
N ILE A 13 10.98 0.85 -0.75
CA ILE A 13 10.73 -0.23 -1.73
C ILE A 13 9.79 0.30 -2.81
N ASP A 14 10.15 0.22 -4.09
CA ASP A 14 9.36 0.86 -5.15
C ASP A 14 7.88 0.47 -5.04
N TYR A 15 7.03 1.50 -4.92
CA TYR A 15 5.60 1.52 -4.59
C TYR A 15 5.16 1.30 -3.13
N ILE A 16 5.93 0.69 -2.23
CA ILE A 16 5.66 0.64 -0.76
C ILE A 16 6.45 1.78 -0.11
N LEU A 17 5.90 3.00 -0.13
CA LEU A 17 6.61 4.23 0.25
C LEU A 17 8.11 4.23 -0.16
N VAL A 18 8.38 4.17 -1.48
CA VAL A 18 9.33 5.08 -2.15
C VAL A 18 8.53 6.23 -2.67
N ALA A 19 8.57 7.37 -1.98
CA ALA A 19 8.16 8.59 -2.63
C ALA A 19 9.15 8.86 -3.77
N ARG A 20 8.65 8.96 -5.01
CA ARG A 20 9.22 9.88 -6.00
C ARG A 20 8.97 11.30 -5.51
N CYS A 21 9.67 11.65 -4.46
CA CYS A 21 9.84 13.00 -4.02
C CYS A 21 11.34 13.19 -3.88
N LYS A 22 11.78 14.41 -3.67
CA LYS A 22 13.16 14.78 -3.34
C LYS A 22 13.57 14.19 -1.96
N ILE A 23 13.29 12.91 -1.67
CA ILE A 23 13.66 12.22 -0.42
C ILE A 23 15.18 12.31 -0.22
N CYS A 24 15.96 12.17 -1.29
CA CYS A 24 17.41 12.31 -1.23
C CYS A 24 17.89 13.72 -0.84
N SER A 25 17.03 14.75 -0.90
CA SER A 25 17.38 16.10 -0.43
C SER A 25 17.01 16.36 1.02
N PHE A 26 16.44 15.39 1.73
CA PHE A 26 16.23 15.52 3.18
C PHE A 26 17.57 15.37 3.92
N GLU A 27 17.68 16.10 5.02
CA GLU A 27 18.82 16.01 5.91
C GLU A 27 18.99 14.56 6.40
N ASN A 28 20.21 14.03 6.30
CA ASN A 28 20.59 12.64 6.63
C ASN A 28 19.99 11.53 5.74
N ALA A 29 19.33 11.84 4.63
CA ALA A 29 18.81 10.82 3.71
C ALA A 29 19.91 9.86 3.24
N SER A 30 21.10 10.34 2.87
CA SER A 30 22.20 9.46 2.43
C SER A 30 22.69 8.46 3.49
N LYS A 31 22.48 8.74 4.78
CA LYS A 31 22.85 7.84 5.88
C LYS A 31 21.71 6.88 6.23
N ASN A 32 20.49 7.40 6.24
CA ASN A 32 19.33 6.72 6.81
C ASN A 32 18.37 6.16 5.77
N LEU A 33 18.54 6.43 4.48
CA LEU A 33 17.69 5.96 3.40
C LEU A 33 18.42 4.92 2.55
N ARG A 34 17.78 3.78 2.33
CA ARG A 34 18.20 2.81 1.32
C ARG A 34 17.05 2.49 0.37
N LEU A 35 17.30 2.65 -0.92
CA LEU A 35 16.34 2.36 -1.97
C LEU A 35 16.49 0.90 -2.41
N PHE A 36 15.37 0.20 -2.52
CA PHE A 36 15.28 -1.16 -3.03
C PHE A 36 14.30 -1.18 -4.20
N LYS A 37 14.74 -1.75 -5.32
CA LYS A 37 13.82 -2.10 -6.40
C LYS A 37 13.09 -3.38 -5.97
N ALA A 38 11.76 -3.33 -5.95
CA ALA A 38 10.94 -4.51 -5.78
C ALA A 38 9.66 -4.41 -6.61
N ASP A 39 9.09 -5.56 -6.89
CA ASP A 39 7.80 -5.72 -7.54
C ASP A 39 6.89 -6.47 -6.56
N LEU A 40 5.67 -5.98 -6.37
CA LEU A 40 4.66 -6.58 -5.49
C LEU A 40 4.30 -8.02 -5.89
N LEU A 41 4.51 -8.38 -7.16
CA LEU A 41 4.26 -9.71 -7.69
C LEU A 41 5.49 -10.61 -7.63
N ASP A 42 6.69 -10.06 -7.41
CA ASP A 42 7.91 -10.81 -7.15
C ASP A 42 8.20 -10.88 -5.65
N TYR A 43 7.77 -11.98 -5.03
CA TYR A 43 7.96 -12.26 -3.62
C TYR A 43 9.43 -12.16 -3.16
N SER A 44 10.38 -12.56 -4.02
CA SER A 44 11.80 -12.59 -3.65
C SER A 44 12.36 -11.18 -3.48
N SER A 45 11.92 -10.25 -4.33
CA SER A 45 12.28 -8.84 -4.25
C SER A 45 11.74 -8.17 -2.98
N ILE A 46 10.50 -8.50 -2.60
CA ILE A 46 9.84 -7.99 -1.38
C ILE A 46 10.54 -8.55 -0.14
N ARG A 47 10.78 -9.86 -0.09
CA ARG A 47 11.46 -10.51 1.04
C ARG A 47 12.81 -9.88 1.31
N SER A 48 13.61 -9.68 0.26
CA SER A 48 14.94 -9.05 0.36
C SER A 48 14.87 -7.62 0.89
N ALA A 49 13.82 -6.89 0.52
CA ALA A 49 13.64 -5.51 0.92
C ALA A 49 13.12 -5.35 2.36
N VAL A 50 12.27 -6.27 2.82
CA VAL A 50 11.70 -6.31 4.18
C VAL A 50 12.69 -6.84 5.23
N GLU A 51 13.68 -7.64 4.82
CA GLU A 51 14.68 -8.24 5.73
C GLU A 51 15.34 -7.20 6.66
N GLY A 52 15.30 -7.49 7.97
CA GLY A 52 15.84 -6.62 9.02
C GLY A 52 14.99 -5.37 9.36
N CYS A 53 13.81 -5.21 8.77
CA CYS A 53 12.88 -4.12 9.12
C CYS A 53 12.18 -4.40 10.46
N ILE A 54 12.02 -3.36 11.28
CA ILE A 54 11.26 -3.44 12.54
C ILE A 54 9.77 -3.11 12.31
N GLY A 55 9.49 -2.26 11.32
CA GLY A 55 8.14 -1.88 10.91
C GLY A 55 8.07 -1.62 9.40
N VAL A 56 6.88 -1.77 8.81
CA VAL A 56 6.63 -1.58 7.38
C VAL A 56 5.40 -0.71 7.15
N PHE A 57 5.51 0.26 6.24
CA PHE A 57 4.38 1.08 5.76
C PHE A 57 4.00 0.61 4.36
N HIS A 58 2.90 -0.14 4.24
CA HIS A 58 2.35 -0.60 2.97
C HIS A 58 1.47 0.48 2.35
N VAL A 59 2.07 1.26 1.44
CA VAL A 59 1.41 2.39 0.75
C VAL A 59 1.15 2.07 -0.72
N SER A 60 1.59 0.90 -1.20
CA SER A 60 1.41 0.55 -2.60
C SER A 60 -0.04 0.19 -2.90
N SER A 61 -0.53 0.72 -4.01
CA SER A 61 -1.78 0.33 -4.65
C SER A 61 -1.52 0.28 -6.15
N PRO A 62 -2.12 -0.65 -6.89
CA PRO A 62 -2.10 -0.61 -8.35
C PRO A 62 -2.58 0.75 -8.84
N ALA A 63 -1.81 1.35 -9.76
CA ALA A 63 -2.19 2.60 -10.37
C ALA A 63 -3.32 2.34 -11.36
N VAL A 64 -4.44 3.07 -11.22
CA VAL A 64 -5.47 3.10 -12.25
C VAL A 64 -4.88 3.90 -13.42
N PRO A 65 -4.67 3.31 -14.60
CA PRO A 65 -4.19 4.03 -15.77
C PRO A 65 -5.18 5.14 -16.14
N SER A 66 -4.71 6.19 -16.83
CA SER A 66 -5.60 7.20 -17.43
C SER A 66 -6.39 6.68 -18.64
N THR A 67 -6.27 5.38 -18.94
CA THR A 67 -6.91 4.64 -20.02
C THR A 67 -7.78 3.55 -19.42
N THR A 68 -8.83 3.13 -20.13
CA THR A 68 -9.69 2.01 -19.72
C THR A 68 -8.88 0.80 -19.31
N VAL A 69 -9.09 0.34 -18.08
CA VAL A 69 -8.59 -0.97 -17.62
C VAL A 69 -9.41 -2.06 -18.30
N THR A 70 -8.73 -3.03 -18.93
CA THR A 70 -9.42 -4.05 -19.72
C THR A 70 -10.07 -5.08 -18.82
N ASN A 71 -9.37 -5.48 -17.75
CA ASN A 71 -9.89 -6.37 -16.73
C ASN A 71 -9.55 -5.87 -15.31
N PRO A 72 -10.40 -5.04 -14.70
CA PRO A 72 -10.10 -4.43 -13.40
C PRO A 72 -10.03 -5.43 -12.25
N GLU A 73 -10.71 -6.57 -12.37
CA GLU A 73 -10.60 -7.64 -11.38
C GLU A 73 -9.16 -8.16 -11.32
N VAL A 74 -8.55 -8.45 -12.47
CA VAL A 74 -7.17 -9.00 -12.50
C VAL A 74 -6.13 -7.89 -12.31
N GLU A 75 -6.25 -6.80 -13.06
CA GLU A 75 -5.23 -5.75 -13.15
C GLU A 75 -5.16 -4.88 -11.89
N LEU A 76 -6.28 -4.69 -11.18
CA LEU A 76 -6.33 -3.88 -9.97
C LEU A 76 -6.59 -4.73 -8.73
N ILE A 77 -7.69 -5.49 -8.69
CA ILE A 77 -8.13 -6.13 -7.44
C ILE A 77 -7.19 -7.29 -7.07
N GLU A 78 -6.99 -8.27 -7.95
CA GLU A 78 -6.11 -9.41 -7.70
C GLU A 78 -4.66 -8.96 -7.48
N THR A 79 -4.20 -7.97 -8.25
CA THR A 79 -2.84 -7.41 -8.10
C THR A 79 -2.66 -6.73 -6.74
N ALA A 80 -3.63 -5.92 -6.29
CA ALA A 80 -3.61 -5.30 -4.96
C ALA A 80 -3.63 -6.34 -3.84
N VAL A 81 -4.51 -7.35 -3.95
CA VAL A 81 -4.66 -8.42 -2.96
C VAL A 81 -3.38 -9.25 -2.89
N LYS A 82 -2.90 -9.77 -4.03
CA LYS A 82 -1.71 -10.61 -4.10
C LYS A 82 -0.46 -9.87 -3.65
N GLY A 83 -0.30 -8.62 -4.08
CA GLY A 83 0.79 -7.75 -3.64
C GLY A 83 0.79 -7.54 -2.12
N THR A 84 -0.37 -7.24 -1.55
CA THR A 84 -0.52 -7.06 -0.10
C THR A 84 -0.23 -8.35 0.66
N LEU A 85 -0.72 -9.49 0.19
CA LEU A 85 -0.44 -10.80 0.81
C LEU A 85 1.05 -11.13 0.80
N ASN A 86 1.75 -10.85 -0.31
CA ASN A 86 3.19 -11.04 -0.40
C ASN A 86 3.94 -10.20 0.63
N VAL A 87 3.58 -8.93 0.80
CA VAL A 87 4.18 -8.03 1.80
C VAL A 87 3.93 -8.55 3.22
N LEU A 88 2.69 -8.90 3.55
CA LEU A 88 2.35 -9.42 4.88
C LEU A 88 3.09 -10.72 5.18
N LYS A 89 3.17 -11.63 4.20
CA LYS A 89 3.92 -12.88 4.33
C LYS A 89 5.41 -12.61 4.59
N ALA A 90 6.04 -11.74 3.81
CA ALA A 90 7.44 -11.35 4.02
C ALA A 90 7.67 -10.71 5.39
N CYS A 91 6.73 -9.87 5.85
CA CYS A 91 6.79 -9.26 7.19
C CYS A 91 6.73 -10.29 8.32
N VAL A 92 5.87 -11.31 8.18
CA VAL A 92 5.79 -12.42 9.15
C VAL A 92 7.09 -13.21 9.18
N GLU A 93 7.62 -13.60 8.02
CA GLU A 93 8.87 -14.35 7.91
C GLU A 93 10.07 -13.57 8.48
N ALA A 94 10.13 -12.25 8.24
CA ALA A 94 11.17 -11.36 8.75
C ALA A 94 10.94 -10.89 10.20
N LYS A 95 9.87 -11.34 10.86
CA LYS A 95 9.50 -10.95 12.25
C LYS A 95 9.33 -9.45 12.44
N VAL A 96 8.78 -8.76 11.44
CA VAL A 96 8.39 -7.34 11.52
C VAL A 96 7.38 -7.16 12.66
N LYS A 97 7.58 -6.15 13.52
CA LYS A 97 6.75 -5.94 14.72
C LYS A 97 5.42 -5.25 14.42
N ARG A 98 5.38 -4.41 13.38
CA ARG A 98 4.19 -3.64 13.02
C ARG A 98 4.14 -3.35 11.52
N VAL A 99 2.98 -3.57 10.93
CA VAL A 99 2.67 -3.15 9.56
C VAL A 99 1.57 -2.08 9.63
N VAL A 100 1.75 -0.99 8.91
CA VAL A 100 0.73 0.03 8.69
C VAL A 100 0.31 -0.05 7.23
N PHE A 101 -0.96 -0.36 6.99
CA PHE A 101 -1.54 -0.39 5.65
C PHE A 101 -2.27 0.92 5.38
N VAL A 102 -1.97 1.57 4.26
CA VAL A 102 -2.67 2.78 3.84
C VAL A 102 -3.85 2.38 2.96
N SER A 103 -5.03 2.41 3.55
CA SER A 103 -6.30 2.26 2.84
C SER A 103 -6.77 3.61 2.28
N SER A 104 -7.95 3.63 1.64
CA SER A 104 -8.57 4.81 1.05
C SER A 104 -10.00 4.97 1.55
N ILE A 105 -10.49 6.21 1.64
CA ILE A 105 -11.90 6.49 1.97
C ILE A 105 -12.88 5.85 0.97
N ALA A 106 -12.42 5.50 -0.23
CA ALA A 106 -13.20 4.74 -1.21
C ALA A 106 -13.70 3.38 -0.68
N THR A 107 -13.02 2.78 0.30
CA THR A 107 -13.47 1.54 0.95
C THR A 107 -14.69 1.73 1.84
N LEU A 108 -15.11 2.97 2.09
CA LEU A 108 -16.28 3.32 2.90
C LEU A 108 -17.42 3.85 2.04
N LEU A 109 -17.11 4.75 1.10
CA LEU A 109 -18.12 5.54 0.37
C LEU A 109 -18.89 4.74 -0.70
N MET A 110 -18.34 3.61 -1.17
CA MET A 110 -18.95 2.83 -2.25
C MET A 110 -20.04 1.88 -1.74
N ASN A 111 -21.09 2.45 -1.15
CA ASN A 111 -22.26 1.72 -0.67
C ASN A 111 -23.54 2.51 -0.96
N PRO A 112 -24.27 2.21 -2.05
CA PRO A 112 -25.47 2.96 -2.45
C PRO A 112 -26.64 2.75 -1.47
N SER A 113 -26.58 1.67 -0.69
CA SER A 113 -27.59 1.29 0.31
C SER A 113 -27.30 1.87 1.69
N TRP A 114 -26.31 2.76 1.82
CA TRP A 114 -25.96 3.36 3.11
C TRP A 114 -27.14 4.17 3.69
N PRO A 115 -27.53 3.93 4.96
CA PRO A 115 -28.66 4.63 5.55
C PRO A 115 -28.46 6.15 5.63
N LYS A 116 -29.48 6.90 5.20
CA LYS A 116 -29.44 8.37 5.26
C LYS A 116 -29.32 8.85 6.70
N GLY A 117 -28.37 9.74 6.95
CA GLY A 117 -28.12 10.31 8.28
C GLY A 117 -27.30 9.43 9.21
N GLN A 118 -26.90 8.22 8.79
CA GLN A 118 -25.96 7.39 9.56
C GLN A 118 -24.53 7.89 9.36
N VAL A 119 -23.86 8.21 10.47
CA VAL A 119 -22.43 8.57 10.49
C VAL A 119 -21.60 7.33 10.13
N MET A 120 -20.63 7.49 9.22
CA MET A 120 -19.63 6.47 8.92
C MET A 120 -18.51 6.52 9.97
N ASP A 121 -18.04 5.34 10.37
CA ASP A 121 -16.96 5.13 11.33
C ASP A 121 -16.01 4.01 10.85
N GLU A 122 -15.05 3.60 11.68
CA GLU A 122 -14.05 2.57 11.36
C GLU A 122 -14.63 1.15 11.21
N THR A 123 -15.92 0.96 11.52
CA THR A 123 -16.64 -0.32 11.33
C THR A 123 -17.43 -0.36 10.02
N SER A 124 -17.48 0.76 9.30
CA SER A 124 -18.21 0.92 8.05
C SER A 124 -17.47 0.29 6.87
N TRP A 125 -18.22 -0.24 5.89
CA TRP A 125 -17.64 -0.89 4.70
C TRP A 125 -18.46 -0.61 3.44
N SER A 126 -17.75 -0.52 2.31
CA SER A 126 -18.32 -0.50 0.97
C SER A 126 -19.06 -1.80 0.63
N ASP A 127 -20.05 -1.71 -0.25
CA ASP A 127 -20.67 -2.88 -0.86
C ASP A 127 -19.75 -3.46 -1.95
N LYS A 128 -19.36 -4.73 -1.77
CA LYS A 128 -18.42 -5.42 -2.66
C LYS A 128 -18.99 -5.64 -4.06
N GLU A 129 -20.28 -5.94 -4.17
CA GLU A 129 -20.92 -6.17 -5.47
C GLU A 129 -21.12 -4.85 -6.21
N TYR A 130 -21.46 -3.80 -5.49
CA TYR A 130 -21.50 -2.46 -6.05
C TYR A 130 -20.11 -2.02 -6.56
N PHE A 131 -19.07 -2.27 -5.78
CA PHE A 131 -17.70 -1.97 -6.19
C PHE A 131 -17.31 -2.67 -7.50
N ARG A 132 -17.64 -3.97 -7.66
CA ARG A 132 -17.35 -4.71 -8.90
C ARG A 132 -18.16 -4.25 -10.11
N THR A 133 -19.37 -3.74 -9.90
CA THR A 133 -20.25 -3.30 -10.98
C THR A 133 -20.00 -1.86 -11.41
N THR A 134 -19.44 -1.04 -10.53
CA THR A 134 -19.05 0.33 -10.87
C THR A 134 -17.73 0.29 -11.64
N LYS A 135 -17.75 0.65 -12.93
CA LYS A 135 -16.55 0.78 -13.77
C LYS A 135 -15.67 1.97 -13.36
N ILE A 136 -15.21 1.99 -12.12
CA ILE A 136 -14.16 2.92 -11.66
C ILE A 136 -12.83 2.20 -11.86
N ALA A 137 -12.48 2.00 -13.13
CA ALA A 137 -11.22 1.53 -13.66
C ALA A 137 -11.23 1.67 -15.19
#